data_AF-A0A6P0Z1U9-F1
#
_entry.id   AF-A0A6P0Z1U9-F1
#
_cell.length_a   1.000
_cell.length_b   1.000
_cell.length_c   1.000
_cell.angle_alpha   90.00
_cell.angle_beta   90.00
_cell.angle_gamma   90.00
#
_symmetry.space_group_name_H-M   'P 1'
#
loop_
_entity.id
_entity.type
_entity.pdbx_description
1 polymer ?
#
loop_
_entity_poly.entity_id
_entity_poly.type
_entity_poly.pdbx_seq_one_letter_code
_entity_poly.pdbx_strand_id
1 'polypeptide(L)'
;VDQIQLLRDLPVGGYALFAVENLNGNLRKIFSRTQGPNDSSDTEPLPYRQPFPAAAVRYGALQREWNFLLTSNQIWIREPILSEWGKQADALSESLNQLAAEPSPQNLAAAKTVLLSFRSQFPKWMQEQARMQPYQVQVWDNRLATIERLLRYGERTALNRGRLNLAQQQ
;
A
#
# COMPACT_ATOMS: atom_id res chain seq x y z
N VAL A 1 -26.03 -10.22 -1.07
CA VAL A 1 -24.55 -10.27 -1.13
C VAL A 1 -24.03 -9.65 0.16
N ASP A 2 -23.18 -10.38 0.85
CA ASP A 2 -23.00 -10.40 2.31
C ASP A 2 -22.56 -9.08 2.95
N GLN A 3 -23.28 -8.68 4.00
CA GLN A 3 -22.92 -7.59 4.92
C GLN A 3 -21.62 -7.85 5.69
N ILE A 4 -21.08 -9.08 5.60
CA ILE A 4 -19.79 -9.48 6.18
C ILE A 4 -18.60 -8.99 5.33
N GLN A 5 -18.77 -8.74 4.03
CA GLN A 5 -17.72 -8.13 3.20
C GLN A 5 -17.54 -6.63 3.52
N LEU A 6 -18.60 -5.97 3.99
CA LEU A 6 -18.62 -4.55 4.32
C LEU A 6 -17.81 -4.20 5.59
N LEU A 7 -17.61 -5.16 6.49
CA LEU A 7 -16.82 -4.97 7.71
C LEU A 7 -15.31 -5.09 7.51
N ARG A 8 -14.86 -5.59 6.34
CA ARG A 8 -13.43 -5.74 6.02
C ARG A 8 -12.81 -4.44 5.48
N ASP A 9 -13.61 -3.56 4.90
CA ASP A 9 -13.15 -2.34 4.23
C ASP A 9 -13.23 -1.08 5.12
N LEU A 10 -13.73 -1.21 6.35
CA LEU A 10 -13.63 -0.17 7.36
C LEU A 10 -12.18 -0.10 7.88
N PRO A 11 -11.49 1.05 7.79
CA PRO A 11 -10.29 1.27 8.56
C PRO A 11 -10.72 1.44 10.02
N VAL A 12 -10.81 0.33 10.76
CA VAL A 12 -10.82 0.40 12.23
C VAL A 12 -9.40 0.79 12.63
N GLY A 13 -9.13 2.10 12.58
CA GLY A 13 -7.94 2.69 13.16
C GLY A 13 -7.97 2.47 14.66
N GLY A 14 -7.23 1.46 15.13
CA GLY A 14 -7.03 1.21 16.55
C GLY A 14 -6.56 -0.20 16.86
N TYR A 15 -5.25 -0.38 17.00
CA TYR A 15 -4.63 -1.43 17.83
C TYR A 15 -4.52 -2.89 17.35
N ALA A 16 -4.72 -3.25 16.07
CA ALA A 16 -4.45 -4.64 15.63
C ALA A 16 -2.97 -4.91 15.24
N LEU A 17 -2.19 -3.90 14.86
CA LEU A 17 -0.82 -4.07 14.33
C LEU A 17 0.30 -4.05 15.40
N PHE A 18 -0.06 -3.84 16.69
CA PHE A 18 0.90 -3.81 17.81
C PHE A 18 0.65 -4.89 18.88
N ALA A 19 -0.32 -5.78 18.70
CA ALA A 19 -0.70 -6.71 19.76
C ALA A 19 0.11 -8.03 19.80
N VAL A 20 0.96 -8.34 18.81
CA VAL A 20 1.61 -9.67 18.73
C VAL A 20 2.61 -9.94 19.86
N GLU A 21 3.22 -8.89 20.43
CA GLU A 21 4.12 -9.06 21.59
C GLU A 21 3.40 -9.41 22.90
N ASN A 22 2.06 -9.35 22.94
CA ASN A 22 1.25 -9.74 24.11
C ASN A 22 0.22 -10.85 23.83
N LEU A 23 0.29 -11.53 22.67
CA LEU A 23 -0.66 -12.61 22.35
C LEU A 23 -0.35 -13.89 23.13
N ASN A 24 -1.17 -14.13 24.16
CA ASN A 24 -1.21 -15.37 24.94
C ASN A 24 -1.43 -16.60 24.03
N GLY A 25 -0.80 -17.74 24.36
CA GLY A 25 -0.59 -18.88 23.46
C GLY A 25 -1.85 -19.48 22.80
N ASN A 26 -3.02 -19.28 23.41
CA ASN A 26 -4.30 -19.72 22.86
C ASN A 26 -4.76 -18.93 21.64
N LEU A 27 -4.44 -17.62 21.55
CA LEU A 27 -4.83 -16.80 20.40
C LEU A 27 -4.02 -17.17 19.14
N ARG A 28 -2.74 -17.52 19.30
CA ARG A 28 -1.91 -18.03 18.19
C ARG A 28 -2.49 -19.30 17.58
N LYS A 29 -3.07 -20.17 18.41
CA LYS A 29 -3.67 -21.45 18.02
C LYS A 29 -5.00 -21.29 17.26
N ILE A 30 -5.69 -20.17 17.48
CA ILE A 30 -6.92 -19.83 16.77
C ILE A 30 -6.58 -19.23 15.41
N PHE A 31 -5.59 -18.33 15.33
CA PHE A 31 -5.12 -17.77 14.06
C PHE A 31 -4.52 -18.84 13.12
N SER A 32 -3.82 -19.85 13.65
CA SER A 32 -3.29 -20.94 12.82
C SER A 32 -4.38 -21.88 12.29
N ARG A 33 -5.60 -21.84 12.84
CA ARG A 33 -6.73 -22.66 12.40
C ARG A 33 -7.60 -21.98 11.34
N THR A 34 -7.55 -20.65 11.25
CA THR A 34 -8.33 -19.88 10.27
C THR A 34 -7.56 -19.61 8.97
N GLN A 35 -6.27 -19.98 8.88
CA GLN A 35 -5.43 -19.76 7.70
C GLN A 35 -5.47 -20.89 6.67
N GLY A 36 -6.36 -21.89 6.82
CA GLY A 36 -6.47 -23.01 5.88
C GLY A 36 -5.20 -23.89 5.83
N PRO A 37 -5.24 -25.01 5.10
CA PRO A 37 -4.04 -25.83 4.88
C PRO A 37 -3.01 -25.00 4.11
N ASN A 38 -1.74 -25.07 4.52
CA ASN A 38 -0.60 -24.47 3.84
C ASN A 38 -0.48 -24.97 2.38
N ASP A 39 -1.23 -24.38 1.45
CA ASP A 39 -0.86 -24.35 0.04
C ASP A 39 -0.03 -23.08 -0.19
N SER A 40 1.25 -23.22 0.16
CA SER A 40 2.33 -22.31 -0.19
C SER A 40 2.51 -22.27 -1.71
N SER A 41 1.70 -21.49 -2.41
CA SER A 41 1.95 -21.17 -3.83
C SER A 41 1.66 -19.72 -4.26
N ASP A 42 1.08 -18.86 -3.43
CA ASP A 42 0.99 -17.43 -3.71
C ASP A 42 1.57 -16.59 -2.56
N THR A 43 2.86 -16.28 -2.70
CA THR A 43 3.71 -15.59 -1.72
C THR A 43 3.35 -14.11 -1.61
N GLU A 44 2.25 -13.76 -0.92
CA GLU A 44 1.99 -12.35 -0.60
C GLU A 44 3.12 -11.83 0.31
N PRO A 45 3.88 -10.77 -0.10
CA PRO A 45 5.04 -10.32 0.64
C PRO A 45 4.64 -9.86 2.04
N LEU A 46 5.24 -10.50 3.05
CA LEU A 46 5.00 -10.17 4.45
C LEU A 46 5.47 -8.72 4.72
N PRO A 47 4.58 -7.77 5.07
CA PRO A 47 4.92 -6.34 5.10
C PRO A 47 6.10 -5.96 5.98
N TYR A 48 6.31 -6.69 7.08
CA TYR A 48 7.43 -6.45 8.00
C TYR A 48 8.76 -7.04 7.53
N ARG A 49 8.72 -8.05 6.65
CA ARG A 49 9.94 -8.71 6.12
C ARG A 49 10.33 -8.18 4.75
N GLN A 50 9.35 -7.77 3.95
CA GLN A 50 9.53 -7.29 2.58
C GLN A 50 8.72 -6.01 2.37
N PRO A 51 9.11 -4.89 3.01
CA PRO A 51 8.32 -3.67 2.99
C PRO A 51 8.18 -3.03 1.61
N PHE A 52 9.22 -3.09 0.76
CA PHE A 52 9.17 -2.53 -0.58
C PHE A 52 8.31 -3.36 -1.55
N PRO A 53 8.46 -4.70 -1.64
CA PRO A 53 7.52 -5.53 -2.38
C PRO A 53 6.07 -5.39 -1.89
N ALA A 54 5.85 -5.31 -0.57
CA ALA A 54 4.52 -5.10 -0.01
C ALA A 54 3.91 -3.75 -0.41
N ALA A 55 4.72 -2.68 -0.49
CA ALA A 55 4.28 -1.38 -0.99
C ALA A 55 3.86 -1.45 -2.47
N ALA A 56 4.67 -2.09 -3.32
CA ALA A 56 4.38 -2.27 -4.74
C ALA A 56 3.09 -3.07 -4.99
N VAL A 57 2.92 -4.22 -4.32
CA VAL A 57 1.71 -5.06 -4.43
C VAL A 57 0.46 -4.30 -3.98
N ARG A 58 0.53 -3.58 -2.86
CA ARG A 58 -0.60 -2.80 -2.34
C ARG A 58 -1.00 -1.67 -3.28
N TYR A 59 -0.03 -1.02 -3.91
CA TYR A 59 -0.29 0.00 -4.92
C TYR A 59 -0.87 -0.58 -6.20
N GLY A 60 -0.32 -1.69 -6.71
CA GLY A 60 -0.86 -2.38 -7.89
C GLY A 60 -2.29 -2.89 -7.69
N ALA A 61 -2.67 -3.28 -6.47
CA ALA A 61 -4.07 -3.58 -6.14
C ALA A 61 -4.97 -2.32 -6.19
N LEU A 62 -4.48 -1.17 -5.73
CA LEU A 62 -5.20 0.10 -5.79
C LEU A 62 -5.39 0.57 -7.24
N GLN A 63 -4.36 0.47 -8.08
CA GLN A 63 -4.47 0.79 -9.50
C GLN A 63 -5.47 -0.10 -10.24
N ARG A 64 -5.47 -1.41 -9.97
CA ARG A 64 -6.46 -2.33 -10.58
C ARG A 64 -7.89 -1.98 -10.18
N GLU A 65 -8.12 -1.59 -8.94
CA GLU A 65 -9.43 -1.10 -8.49
C GLU A 65 -9.83 0.18 -9.23
N TRP A 66 -8.95 1.17 -9.32
CA TRP A 66 -9.23 2.39 -10.08
C TRP A 66 -9.55 2.10 -11.55
N ASN A 67 -8.78 1.22 -12.20
CA ASN A 67 -9.01 0.82 -13.58
C ASN A 67 -10.36 0.12 -13.77
N PHE A 68 -10.72 -0.76 -12.83
CA PHE A 68 -12.04 -1.40 -12.83
C PHE A 68 -13.16 -0.35 -12.73
N LEU A 69 -13.04 0.59 -11.79
CA LEU A 69 -14.04 1.64 -11.58
C LEU A 69 -14.11 2.65 -12.72
N LEU A 70 -12.99 2.91 -13.40
CA LEU A 70 -12.97 3.71 -14.63
C LEU A 70 -13.71 3.01 -15.77
N THR A 71 -13.43 1.72 -15.97
CA THR A 71 -14.04 0.91 -17.03
C THR A 71 -15.53 0.68 -16.79
N SER A 72 -15.97 0.69 -15.53
CA SER A 72 -17.38 0.60 -15.14
C SER A 72 -18.11 1.96 -15.04
N ASN A 73 -17.45 3.06 -15.42
CA ASN A 73 -17.99 4.42 -15.32
C ASN A 73 -18.42 4.82 -13.88
N GLN A 74 -17.81 4.22 -12.85
CA GLN A 74 -17.98 4.57 -11.43
C GLN A 74 -16.96 5.64 -10.97
N ILE A 75 -15.97 5.88 -11.84
CA ILE A 75 -15.02 6.98 -12.02
C ILE A 75 -15.55 8.35 -12.50
N TRP A 76 -15.90 9.33 -11.66
CA TRP A 76 -16.27 10.66 -12.18
C TRP A 76 -15.07 11.60 -12.31
N ILE A 77 -14.23 11.37 -13.33
CA ILE A 77 -13.09 12.24 -13.68
C ILE A 77 -13.12 12.54 -15.18
N ARG A 78 -12.90 13.81 -15.53
CA ARG A 78 -12.95 14.29 -16.92
C ARG A 78 -11.54 14.58 -17.45
N GLU A 79 -11.39 14.61 -18.77
CA GLU A 79 -10.17 15.16 -19.37
C GLU A 79 -10.06 16.67 -19.11
N PRO A 80 -8.83 17.23 -18.97
CA PRO A 80 -7.52 16.57 -19.09
C PRO A 80 -7.02 15.90 -17.79
N ILE A 81 -7.82 15.93 -16.73
CA ILE A 81 -7.43 15.46 -15.39
C ILE A 81 -7.20 13.94 -15.40
N LEU A 82 -8.02 13.19 -16.13
CA LEU A 82 -7.88 11.74 -16.25
C LEU A 82 -6.51 11.35 -16.81
N SER A 83 -6.06 12.00 -17.90
CA SER A 83 -4.74 11.73 -18.48
C SER A 83 -3.58 12.10 -17.54
N GLU A 84 -3.68 13.23 -16.82
CA GLU A 84 -2.66 13.66 -15.85
C GLU A 84 -2.55 12.66 -14.70
N TRP A 85 -3.68 12.28 -14.11
CA TRP A 85 -3.74 11.30 -13.03
C TRP A 85 -3.20 9.93 -13.48
N GLY A 86 -3.59 9.46 -14.67
CA GLY A 86 -3.10 8.19 -15.23
C GLY A 86 -1.58 8.15 -15.35
N LYS A 87 -0.97 9.19 -15.95
CA LYS A 87 0.50 9.30 -16.07
C LYS A 87 1.21 9.26 -14.73
N GLN A 88 0.70 10.00 -13.75
CA GLN A 88 1.28 10.03 -12.40
C GLN A 88 1.08 8.71 -11.65
N ALA A 89 -0.03 8.01 -11.92
CA ALA A 89 -0.27 6.69 -11.37
C ALA A 89 0.72 5.66 -11.92
N ASP A 90 0.94 5.68 -13.23
CA ASP A 90 1.90 4.78 -13.88
C ASP A 90 3.34 5.05 -13.40
N ALA A 91 3.75 6.32 -13.31
CA ALA A 91 5.06 6.70 -12.79
C ALA A 91 5.28 6.24 -11.34
N LEU A 92 4.25 6.31 -10.50
CA LEU A 92 4.32 5.81 -9.13
C LEU A 92 4.44 4.27 -9.10
N SER A 93 3.71 3.58 -9.98
CA SER A 93 3.81 2.12 -10.12
C SER A 93 5.21 1.68 -10.50
N GLU A 94 5.76 2.30 -11.53
CA GLU A 94 7.11 2.02 -12.03
C GLU A 94 8.16 2.24 -10.94
N SER A 95 8.10 3.39 -10.25
CA SER A 95 9.06 3.70 -9.18
C SER A 95 8.97 2.74 -7.99
N LEU A 96 7.75 2.32 -7.60
CA LEU A 96 7.57 1.33 -6.53
C LEU A 96 8.05 -0.07 -6.95
N ASN A 97 7.82 -0.46 -8.20
CA ASN A 97 8.30 -1.73 -8.74
C ASN A 97 9.83 -1.76 -8.85
N GLN A 98 10.44 -0.66 -9.30
CA GLN A 98 11.90 -0.51 -9.34
C GLN A 98 12.51 -0.61 -7.93
N LEU A 99 11.90 0.06 -6.94
CA LEU A 99 12.33 -0.05 -5.54
C LEU A 99 12.14 -1.47 -4.97
N ALA A 100 11.08 -2.16 -5.35
CA ALA A 100 10.83 -3.53 -4.92
C ALA A 100 11.84 -4.53 -5.53
N ALA A 101 12.22 -4.34 -6.80
CA ALA A 101 13.19 -5.16 -7.50
C ALA A 101 14.62 -4.89 -7.02
N GLU A 102 14.98 -3.63 -6.83
CA GLU A 102 16.31 -3.20 -6.39
C GLU A 102 16.22 -2.21 -5.21
N PRO A 103 16.18 -2.72 -3.96
CA PRO A 103 16.15 -1.89 -2.77
C PRO A 103 17.46 -1.09 -2.60
N SER A 104 17.40 0.22 -2.89
CA SER A 104 18.53 1.13 -2.70
C SER A 104 18.08 2.49 -2.12
N PRO A 105 18.98 3.24 -1.47
CA PRO A 105 18.67 4.60 -0.99
C PRO A 105 18.19 5.53 -2.10
N GLN A 106 18.76 5.40 -3.31
CA GLN A 106 18.39 6.18 -4.49
C GLN A 106 16.98 5.84 -4.97
N ASN A 107 16.67 4.55 -5.15
CA ASN A 107 15.34 4.11 -5.57
C ASN A 107 14.27 4.46 -4.51
N LEU A 108 14.64 4.42 -3.23
CA LEU A 108 13.74 4.83 -2.14
C LEU A 108 13.44 6.33 -2.19
N ALA A 109 14.46 7.17 -2.39
CA ALA A 109 14.28 8.61 -2.52
C ALA A 109 13.40 8.95 -3.73
N ALA A 110 13.62 8.28 -4.86
CA ALA A 110 12.79 8.42 -6.05
C ALA A 110 11.32 8.06 -5.77
N ALA A 111 11.06 6.86 -5.22
CA ALA A 111 9.69 6.41 -4.91
C ALA A 111 8.97 7.31 -3.91
N LYS A 112 9.67 7.79 -2.87
CA LYS A 112 9.10 8.77 -1.93
C LYS A 112 8.74 10.09 -2.61
N THR A 113 9.59 10.57 -3.51
CA THR A 113 9.38 11.83 -4.23
C THR A 113 8.14 11.74 -5.13
N VAL A 114 8.04 10.67 -5.91
CA VAL A 114 6.89 10.41 -6.79
C VAL A 114 5.62 10.23 -5.96
N LEU A 115 5.66 9.47 -4.85
CA LEU A 115 4.50 9.30 -3.97
C LEU A 115 4.02 10.61 -3.34
N LEU A 116 4.94 11.47 -2.87
CA LEU A 116 4.59 12.77 -2.29
C LEU A 116 3.94 13.69 -3.33
N SER A 117 4.49 13.73 -4.54
CA SER A 117 3.92 14.50 -5.65
C SER A 117 2.55 13.97 -6.07
N PHE A 118 2.38 12.64 -6.13
CA PHE A 118 1.09 12.01 -6.42
C PHE A 118 0.06 12.37 -5.35
N ARG A 119 0.40 12.24 -4.07
CA ARG A 119 -0.51 12.52 -2.94
C ARG A 119 -0.89 13.99 -2.84
N SER A 120 -0.01 14.92 -3.21
CA SER A 120 -0.35 16.35 -3.18
C SER A 120 -1.37 16.74 -4.25
N GLN A 121 -1.36 16.06 -5.41
CA GLN A 121 -2.29 16.29 -6.51
C GLN A 121 -3.57 15.48 -6.39
N PHE A 122 -3.55 14.35 -5.66
CA PHE A 122 -4.68 13.44 -5.52
C PHE A 122 -6.01 14.12 -5.13
N PRO A 123 -6.08 15.04 -4.15
CA PRO A 123 -7.34 15.71 -3.80
C PRO A 123 -7.92 16.54 -4.94
N LYS A 124 -7.05 17.15 -5.78
CA LYS A 124 -7.47 17.94 -6.95
C LYS A 124 -8.09 17.03 -8.00
N TRP A 125 -7.48 15.88 -8.28
CA TRP A 125 -8.02 14.92 -9.27
C TRP A 125 -9.33 14.30 -8.80
N MET A 126 -9.43 14.01 -7.51
CA MET A 126 -10.60 13.34 -6.92
C MET A 126 -11.72 14.31 -6.52
N GLN A 127 -11.63 15.60 -6.85
CA GLN A 127 -12.56 16.62 -6.35
C GLN A 127 -14.03 16.28 -6.67
N GLU A 128 -14.33 15.92 -7.92
CA GLU A 128 -15.71 15.57 -8.33
C GLU A 128 -16.15 14.23 -7.71
N GLN A 129 -15.28 13.22 -7.70
CA GLN A 129 -15.56 11.95 -7.04
C GLN A 129 -15.81 12.14 -5.54
N ALA A 130 -15.08 13.03 -4.87
CA ALA A 130 -15.22 13.29 -3.44
C ALA A 130 -16.56 13.95 -3.10
N ARG A 131 -17.19 14.65 -4.04
CA ARG A 131 -18.55 15.19 -3.86
C ARG A 131 -19.62 14.09 -3.88
N MET A 132 -19.40 13.05 -4.68
CA MET A 132 -20.36 11.96 -4.86
C MET A 132 -20.11 10.79 -3.90
N GLN A 133 -18.85 10.44 -3.67
CA GLN A 133 -18.39 9.31 -2.88
C GLN A 133 -17.21 9.71 -1.98
N PRO A 134 -17.41 10.62 -1.00
CA PRO A 134 -16.34 11.14 -0.15
C PRO A 134 -15.61 10.03 0.62
N TYR A 135 -16.35 9.03 1.10
CA TYR A 135 -15.79 7.91 1.84
C TYR A 135 -14.82 7.07 0.98
N GLN A 136 -15.17 6.82 -0.29
CA GLN A 136 -14.31 6.05 -1.20
C GLN A 136 -12.98 6.76 -1.45
N VAL A 137 -13.02 8.08 -1.69
CA VAL A 137 -11.81 8.90 -1.85
C VAL A 137 -10.95 8.90 -0.59
N GLN A 138 -11.57 8.96 0.59
CA GLN A 138 -10.87 8.85 1.87
C GLN A 138 -10.19 7.49 2.06
N VAL A 139 -10.85 6.40 1.67
CA VAL A 139 -10.25 5.05 1.71
C VAL A 139 -9.02 4.98 0.80
N TRP A 140 -9.08 5.55 -0.40
CA TRP A 140 -7.92 5.61 -1.29
C TRP A 140 -6.75 6.42 -0.71
N ASP A 141 -7.01 7.59 -0.13
CA ASP A 141 -5.94 8.37 0.52
C ASP A 141 -5.33 7.63 1.72
N ASN A 142 -6.14 6.93 2.52
CA ASN A 142 -5.66 6.09 3.62
C ASN A 142 -4.75 4.95 3.13
N ARG A 143 -5.06 4.36 1.97
CA ARG A 143 -4.23 3.33 1.34
C ARG A 143 -2.92 3.90 0.82
N LEU A 144 -2.93 5.09 0.21
CA LEU A 144 -1.71 5.83 -0.17
C LEU A 144 -0.84 6.16 1.05
N ALA A 145 -1.44 6.62 2.15
CA ALA A 145 -0.74 6.87 3.41
C ALA A 145 -0.12 5.58 3.99
N THR A 146 -0.78 4.43 3.81
CA THR A 146 -0.24 3.14 4.24
C THR A 146 0.99 2.73 3.41
N ILE A 147 0.98 2.97 2.10
CA ILE A 147 2.14 2.77 1.23
C ILE A 147 3.32 3.64 1.71
N GLU A 148 3.06 4.92 2.04
CA GLU A 148 4.10 5.81 2.57
C GLU A 148 4.70 5.28 3.88
N ARG A 149 3.87 4.76 4.79
CA ARG A 149 4.34 4.15 6.05
C ARG A 149 5.23 2.94 5.79
N LEU A 150 4.91 2.12 4.78
CA LEU A 150 5.73 0.97 4.40
C LEU A 150 7.10 1.42 3.87
N LEU A 151 7.17 2.48 3.05
CA LEU A 151 8.43 3.03 2.58
C LEU A 151 9.30 3.54 3.74
N ARG A 152 8.70 4.29 4.68
CA ARG A 152 9.39 4.78 5.89
C ARG A 152 9.84 3.63 6.79
N TYR A 153 9.06 2.56 6.90
CA TYR A 153 9.45 1.38 7.67
C TYR A 153 10.63 0.65 7.01
N GLY A 154 10.57 0.42 5.69
CA GLY A 154 11.64 -0.26 4.95
C GLY A 154 12.97 0.49 4.98
N GLU A 155 12.94 1.82 4.98
CA GLU A 155 14.12 2.63 5.23
C GLU A 155 14.78 2.30 6.57
N ARG A 156 13.98 2.26 7.65
CA ARG A 156 14.46 2.01 9.01
C ARG A 156 14.96 0.58 9.21
N THR A 157 14.32 -0.41 8.59
CA THR A 157 14.56 -1.82 8.90
C THR A 157 15.38 -2.58 7.88
N ALA A 158 15.27 -2.26 6.59
CA ALA A 158 15.98 -2.95 5.52
C ALA A 158 17.28 -2.21 5.14
N LEU A 159 17.20 -0.90 4.87
CA LEU A 159 18.35 -0.14 4.36
C LEU A 159 19.29 0.33 5.48
N ASN A 160 18.77 0.84 6.60
CA ASN A 160 19.62 1.29 7.70
C ASN A 160 20.28 0.14 8.45
N ARG A 161 19.60 -1.01 8.58
CA ARG A 161 20.21 -2.22 9.16
C ARG A 161 21.30 -2.80 8.26
N GLY A 162 21.09 -2.81 6.93
CA GLY A 162 22.11 -3.23 5.97
C GLY A 162 23.39 -2.39 6.05
N ARG A 163 23.25 -1.06 6.19
CA ARG A 163 24.37 -0.13 6.39
C ARG A 163 25.15 -0.38 7.68
N LEU A 164 24.46 -0.65 8.79
CA LEU A 164 25.11 -0.93 10.08
C LEU A 164 25.91 -2.24 10.04
N ASN A 165 25.40 -3.27 9.36
CA ASN A 165 26.11 -4.55 9.23
C ASN A 165 27.38 -4.43 8.37
N LEU A 166 27.37 -3.60 7.33
CA LEU A 166 28.54 -3.35 6.48
C LEU A 166 29.63 -2.54 7.21
N ALA A 167 29.24 -1.63 8.09
CA ALA A 167 30.18 -0.82 8.89
C ALA A 167 30.85 -1.60 10.03
N GLN A 168 30.33 -2.77 10.41
CA GLN A 168 30.91 -3.64 11.46
C GLN A 168 31.87 -4.71 10.91
N GLN A 169 32.03 -4.78 9.58
CA GLN A 169 32.92 -5.72 8.89
C GLN A 169 34.21 -5.06 8.37
N GLN A 170 34.46 -3.80 8.75
CA GLN A 170 35.67 -3.02 8.48
C GLN A 170 36.34 -2.64 9.80
#